data_AF-A0A5Q3RVE5-F1
#
_entry.id   AF-A0A5Q3RVE5-F1
#
_cell.length_a   1.000
_cell.length_b   1.000
_cell.length_c   1.000
_cell.angle_alpha   90.00
_cell.angle_beta   90.00
_cell.angle_gamma   90.00
#
_symmetry.space_group_name_H-M   'P 1'
#
loop_
_entity.id
_entity.type
_entity.pdbx_description
1 polymer ?
#
loop_
_entity_poly.entity_id
_entity_poly.type
_entity_poly.pdbx_seq_one_letter_code
_entity_poly.pdbx_strand_id
1 'polypeptide(L)'
;MCIFTAAAGKWGDKDFAAFQAKTGVHRLIKALLNEGYAVASVNYRLSGEAHFPAQTQDINQAIDYLSRHAKQYGFNTKRIAVIGDSAGAHLAQLAAAAHGRDKIRALVSFYGVSDLRNMKMEHMAKNCSNNKATPSENTREGVLVGEAVDSAAFNRATDAASPIHQVHANMPPALLFHGDRDCAVPHTQSLKMHLALQSVNVPSEWVLIEGLGHMAPEFHNDANNRRVLNFLKQHL
;
A
#
# COMPACT_ATOMS: atom_id res chain seq x y z
N MET A 1 4.29 -10.93 -13.13
CA MET A 1 5.17 -9.88 -12.57
C MET A 1 4.51 -9.32 -11.33
N CYS A 2 5.27 -9.13 -10.28
CA CYS A 2 4.84 -8.39 -9.09
C CYS A 2 5.64 -7.08 -9.03
N ILE A 3 4.93 -5.96 -9.01
CA ILE A 3 5.52 -4.66 -8.73
C ILE A 3 5.36 -4.46 -7.23
N PHE A 4 6.48 -4.50 -6.53
CA PHE A 4 6.54 -4.29 -5.10
C PHE A 4 6.82 -2.80 -4.85
N THR A 5 5.83 -2.09 -4.36
CA THR A 5 5.98 -0.73 -3.87
C THR A 5 6.37 -0.79 -2.40
N ALA A 6 7.67 -0.76 -2.13
CA ALA A 6 8.17 -0.69 -0.77
C ALA A 6 8.22 0.76 -0.32
N ALA A 7 7.59 1.06 0.81
CA ALA A 7 7.88 2.28 1.55
C ALA A 7 8.68 1.92 2.78
N ALA A 8 9.97 2.22 2.79
CA ALA A 8 10.62 2.45 4.06
C ALA A 8 10.05 3.76 4.65
N GLY A 9 9.47 3.65 5.84
CA GLY A 9 9.14 4.74 6.76
C GLY A 9 8.59 6.05 6.17
N LYS A 10 7.28 6.29 6.32
CA LYS A 10 6.65 7.63 6.26
C LYS A 10 6.69 8.36 4.91
N TRP A 11 6.76 7.65 3.78
CA TRP A 11 7.13 8.28 2.50
C TRP A 11 8.47 9.05 2.62
N GLY A 12 9.38 8.62 3.51
CA GLY A 12 10.52 9.40 3.96
C GLY A 12 11.85 8.65 4.07
N ASP A 13 11.93 7.37 3.72
CA ASP A 13 13.19 6.60 3.75
C ASP A 13 13.36 5.78 2.45
N LYS A 14 14.59 5.72 1.91
CA LYS A 14 14.93 5.10 0.62
C LYS A 14 15.65 3.76 0.76
N ASP A 15 16.05 3.38 1.96
CA ASP A 15 16.82 2.15 2.15
C ASP A 15 15.91 0.90 2.17
N PHE A 16 15.69 0.35 0.97
CA PHE A 16 14.94 -0.88 0.79
C PHE A 16 15.57 -2.08 1.50
N ALA A 17 16.91 -2.13 1.64
CA ALA A 17 17.58 -3.22 2.34
C ALA A 17 17.36 -3.14 3.86
N ALA A 18 17.45 -1.95 4.45
CA ALA A 18 17.11 -1.73 5.85
C ALA A 18 15.62 -2.02 6.14
N PHE A 19 14.72 -1.61 5.24
CA PHE A 19 13.30 -1.95 5.32
C PHE A 19 13.06 -3.46 5.28
N GLN A 20 13.78 -4.15 4.40
CA GLN A 20 13.66 -5.60 4.24
C GLN A 20 14.02 -6.38 5.50
N ALA A 21 15.10 -5.97 6.16
CA ALA A 21 15.54 -6.57 7.41
C ALA A 21 14.50 -6.38 8.52
N LYS A 22 13.89 -5.19 8.60
CA LYS A 22 12.94 -4.82 9.65
C LYS A 22 11.56 -5.48 9.50
N THR A 23 11.05 -5.58 8.27
CA THR A 23 9.68 -6.03 7.99
C THR A 23 9.57 -7.50 7.64
N GLY A 24 10.68 -8.18 7.33
CA GLY A 24 10.62 -9.55 6.84
C GLY A 24 10.15 -9.69 5.39
N VAL A 25 9.90 -8.60 4.67
CA VAL A 25 9.46 -8.61 3.26
C VAL A 25 10.44 -9.34 2.33
N HIS A 26 11.72 -9.46 2.71
CA HIS A 26 12.70 -10.27 1.99
C HIS A 26 12.25 -11.74 1.87
N ARG A 27 11.51 -12.27 2.86
CA ARG A 27 10.92 -13.61 2.81
C ARG A 27 9.85 -13.71 1.75
N LEU A 28 8.97 -12.71 1.64
CA LEU A 28 7.96 -12.66 0.59
C LEU A 28 8.61 -12.53 -0.79
N ILE A 29 9.60 -11.65 -0.97
CA ILE A 29 10.32 -11.49 -2.23
C ILE A 29 10.98 -12.81 -2.63
N LYS A 30 11.67 -13.48 -1.70
CA LYS A 30 12.28 -14.80 -1.96
C LYS A 30 11.22 -15.85 -2.33
N ALA A 31 10.08 -15.87 -1.65
CA ALA A 31 8.99 -16.78 -1.96
C ALA A 31 8.39 -16.53 -3.35
N LEU A 32 8.23 -15.26 -3.75
CA LEU A 32 7.79 -14.86 -5.09
C LEU A 32 8.79 -15.30 -6.17
N LEU A 33 10.08 -15.03 -5.96
CA LEU A 33 11.14 -15.42 -6.91
C LEU A 33 11.21 -16.94 -7.09
N ASN A 34 11.10 -17.71 -6.00
CA ASN A 34 11.09 -19.17 -6.03
C ASN A 34 9.89 -19.74 -6.81
N GLU A 35 8.80 -18.99 -6.91
CA GLU A 35 7.59 -19.36 -7.67
C GLU A 35 7.60 -18.79 -9.10
N GLY A 36 8.72 -18.24 -9.55
CA GLY A 36 8.91 -17.75 -10.91
C GLY A 36 8.34 -16.35 -11.18
N TYR A 37 7.97 -15.59 -10.14
CA TYR A 37 7.56 -14.20 -10.32
C TYR A 37 8.77 -13.28 -10.49
N ALA A 38 8.79 -12.48 -11.55
CA ALA A 38 9.63 -11.29 -11.59
C ALA A 38 9.14 -10.27 -10.55
N VAL A 39 10.05 -9.75 -9.72
CA VAL A 39 9.76 -8.73 -8.69
C VAL A 39 10.50 -7.45 -9.03
N ALA A 40 9.77 -6.36 -9.20
CA ALA A 40 10.34 -5.02 -9.37
C ALA A 40 10.07 -4.19 -8.12
N SER A 41 11.13 -3.75 -7.43
CA SER A 41 11.02 -2.78 -6.33
C SER A 41 11.20 -1.36 -6.87
N VAL A 42 10.25 -0.48 -6.62
CA VAL A 42 10.22 0.88 -7.18
C VAL A 42 10.56 1.91 -6.11
N ASN A 43 11.66 2.64 -6.32
CA ASN A 43 11.93 3.87 -5.57
C ASN A 43 11.12 5.02 -6.17
N TYR A 44 10.44 5.77 -5.31
CA TYR A 44 9.64 6.95 -5.68
C TYR A 44 10.08 8.15 -4.84
N ARG A 45 9.74 9.37 -5.29
CA ARG A 45 10.05 10.62 -4.58
C ARG A 45 9.38 10.65 -3.22
N LEU A 46 10.16 10.94 -2.19
CA LEU A 46 9.69 11.02 -0.81
C LEU A 46 8.88 12.30 -0.57
N SER A 47 8.01 12.33 0.46
CA SER A 47 7.15 13.49 0.76
C SER A 47 7.95 14.73 1.19
N GLY A 48 9.17 14.54 1.72
CA GLY A 48 10.12 15.62 1.97
C GLY A 48 10.85 16.12 0.71
N GLU A 49 10.76 15.39 -0.42
CA GLU A 49 11.36 15.78 -1.70
C GLU A 49 10.33 16.38 -2.65
N ALA A 50 9.10 15.84 -2.66
CA ALA A 50 7.98 16.34 -3.45
C ALA A 50 6.65 15.97 -2.81
N HIS A 51 5.67 16.87 -2.85
CA HIS A 51 4.32 16.60 -2.38
C HIS A 51 3.52 15.72 -3.36
N PHE A 52 2.44 15.11 -2.86
CA PHE A 52 1.46 14.41 -3.66
C PHE A 52 0.95 15.33 -4.80
N PRO A 53 0.82 14.84 -6.06
CA PRO A 53 0.82 13.44 -6.49
C PRO A 53 2.17 12.88 -7.00
N ALA A 54 3.31 13.48 -6.66
CA ALA A 54 4.62 13.06 -7.18
C ALA A 54 4.90 11.55 -7.02
N GLN A 55 4.55 10.99 -5.87
CA GLN A 55 4.72 9.57 -5.54
C GLN A 55 3.94 8.67 -6.51
N THR A 56 2.65 8.98 -6.74
CA THR A 56 1.82 8.17 -7.63
C THR A 56 2.23 8.35 -9.09
N GLN A 57 2.74 9.51 -9.48
CA GLN A 57 3.32 9.73 -10.80
C GLN A 57 4.54 8.84 -11.02
N ASP A 58 5.40 8.68 -10.00
CA ASP A 58 6.60 7.83 -10.11
C ASP A 58 6.23 6.35 -10.21
N ILE A 59 5.25 5.88 -9.43
CA ILE A 59 4.74 4.51 -9.55
C ILE A 59 4.13 4.25 -10.93
N ASN A 60 3.33 5.18 -11.45
CA ASN A 60 2.73 5.05 -12.79
C ASN A 60 3.81 5.01 -13.88
N GLN A 61 4.80 5.90 -13.80
CA GLN A 61 5.94 5.90 -14.72
C GLN A 61 6.76 4.60 -14.64
N ALA A 62 6.95 4.04 -13.45
CA ALA A 62 7.63 2.76 -13.28
C ALA A 62 6.83 1.60 -13.90
N ILE A 63 5.51 1.55 -13.69
CA ILE A 63 4.62 0.57 -14.33
C ILE A 63 4.71 0.68 -15.87
N ASP A 64 4.70 1.90 -16.41
CA ASP A 64 4.81 2.14 -17.86
C ASP A 64 6.18 1.79 -18.40
N TYR A 65 7.24 2.12 -17.67
CA TYR A 65 8.60 1.76 -18.03
C TYR A 65 8.74 0.24 -18.10
N LEU A 66 8.33 -0.48 -17.06
CA LEU A 66 8.36 -1.93 -17.01
C LEU A 66 7.53 -2.53 -18.15
N SER A 67 6.33 -2.03 -18.38
CA SER A 67 5.46 -2.53 -19.46
C SER A 67 6.12 -2.40 -20.84
N ARG A 68 6.79 -1.28 -21.12
CA ARG A 68 7.52 -1.05 -22.39
C ARG A 68 8.76 -1.93 -22.55
N HIS A 69 9.41 -2.30 -21.45
CA HIS A 69 10.64 -3.11 -21.45
C HIS A 69 10.39 -4.59 -21.11
N ALA A 70 9.13 -5.02 -21.08
CA ALA A 70 8.77 -6.38 -20.68
C ALA A 70 9.44 -7.47 -21.51
N LYS A 71 9.63 -7.24 -22.82
CA LYS A 71 10.35 -8.16 -23.71
C LYS A 71 11.83 -8.29 -23.33
N GLN A 72 12.48 -7.19 -22.92
CA GLN A 72 13.87 -7.18 -22.48
C GLN A 72 14.06 -7.96 -21.18
N TYR A 73 13.12 -7.83 -20.24
CA TYR A 73 13.20 -8.45 -18.92
C TYR A 73 12.49 -9.82 -18.84
N GLY A 74 11.81 -10.25 -19.90
CA GLY A 74 11.20 -11.57 -20.00
C GLY A 74 9.92 -11.77 -19.17
N PHE A 75 9.18 -10.72 -18.80
CA PHE A 75 7.94 -10.86 -18.02
C PHE A 75 6.66 -10.58 -18.81
N ASN A 76 5.54 -11.15 -18.35
CA ASN A 76 4.23 -10.99 -18.96
C ASN A 76 3.50 -9.75 -18.41
N THR A 77 3.23 -8.78 -19.29
CA THR A 77 2.51 -7.53 -18.97
C THR A 77 1.02 -7.70 -18.71
N LYS A 78 0.44 -8.85 -19.08
CA LYS A 78 -0.96 -9.19 -18.78
C LYS A 78 -1.17 -9.75 -17.37
N ARG A 79 -0.07 -10.02 -16.64
CA ARG A 79 -0.08 -10.67 -15.32
C ARG A 79 0.69 -9.82 -14.32
N ILE A 80 0.22 -8.59 -14.08
CA ILE A 80 0.85 -7.65 -13.15
C ILE A 80 0.06 -7.61 -11.85
N ALA A 81 0.73 -7.85 -10.72
CA ALA A 81 0.21 -7.53 -9.40
C ALA A 81 0.95 -6.31 -8.83
N VAL A 82 0.25 -5.52 -8.01
CA VAL A 82 0.89 -4.51 -7.16
C VAL A 82 0.80 -4.94 -5.69
N ILE A 83 1.93 -4.87 -5.00
CA ILE A 83 2.07 -5.30 -3.62
C ILE A 83 2.76 -4.19 -2.85
N GLY A 84 2.27 -3.84 -1.66
CA GLY A 84 2.95 -2.86 -0.83
C GLY A 84 2.62 -2.95 0.65
N ASP A 85 3.45 -2.28 1.43
CA ASP A 85 3.39 -2.21 2.89
C ASP A 85 3.25 -0.75 3.34
N SER A 86 2.36 -0.46 4.29
CA SER A 86 2.15 0.88 4.85
C SER A 86 1.92 1.95 3.76
N ALA A 87 2.76 2.98 3.68
CA ALA A 87 2.76 3.99 2.63
C ALA A 87 2.95 3.41 1.21
N GLY A 88 3.61 2.26 1.07
CA GLY A 88 3.74 1.55 -0.20
C GLY A 88 2.42 0.90 -0.59
N ALA A 89 1.70 0.33 0.39
CA ALA A 89 0.35 -0.16 0.19
C ALA A 89 -0.62 0.95 -0.22
N HIS A 90 -0.48 2.16 0.33
CA HIS A 90 -1.23 3.34 -0.11
C HIS A 90 -1.04 3.61 -1.61
N LEU A 91 0.21 3.62 -2.08
CA LEU A 91 0.51 3.79 -3.51
C LEU A 91 0.07 2.59 -4.37
N ALA A 92 0.16 1.37 -3.85
CA ALA A 92 -0.35 0.18 -4.53
C ALA A 92 -1.87 0.24 -4.73
N GLN A 93 -2.61 0.71 -3.71
CA GLN A 93 -4.05 0.91 -3.80
C GLN A 93 -4.40 2.00 -4.84
N LEU A 94 -3.69 3.13 -4.84
CA LEU A 94 -3.87 4.18 -5.87
C LEU A 94 -3.57 3.67 -7.27
N ALA A 95 -2.49 2.90 -7.46
CA ALA A 95 -2.16 2.31 -8.75
C ALA A 95 -3.26 1.33 -9.19
N ALA A 96 -3.72 0.45 -8.30
CA ALA A 96 -4.80 -0.50 -8.57
C ALA A 96 -6.10 0.20 -9.00
N ALA A 97 -6.43 1.33 -8.36
CA ALA A 97 -7.57 2.17 -8.76
C ALA A 97 -7.32 2.82 -10.14
N ALA A 98 -6.19 3.50 -10.32
CA ALA A 98 -5.90 4.24 -11.55
C ALA A 98 -5.87 3.36 -12.81
N HIS A 99 -5.34 2.14 -12.72
CA HIS A 99 -5.18 1.26 -13.89
C HIS A 99 -6.28 0.21 -14.05
N GLY A 100 -6.99 -0.11 -12.96
CA GLY A 100 -7.95 -1.21 -12.93
C GLY A 100 -7.38 -2.55 -13.40
N ARG A 101 -8.29 -3.50 -13.63
CA ARG A 101 -7.99 -4.87 -14.06
C ARG A 101 -7.51 -5.00 -15.49
N ASP A 102 -7.52 -3.91 -16.25
CA ASP A 102 -6.99 -3.85 -17.61
C ASP A 102 -5.47 -3.96 -17.63
N LYS A 103 -4.81 -3.50 -16.56
CA LYS A 103 -3.35 -3.58 -16.41
C LYS A 103 -2.89 -4.27 -15.13
N ILE A 104 -3.56 -4.00 -14.01
CA ILE A 104 -3.20 -4.57 -12.71
C ILE A 104 -4.23 -5.63 -12.36
N ARG A 105 -3.80 -6.89 -12.28
CA ARG A 105 -4.66 -8.05 -12.10
C ARG A 105 -4.92 -8.44 -10.65
N ALA A 106 -4.05 -7.99 -9.73
CA ALA A 106 -4.18 -8.28 -8.30
C ALA A 106 -3.56 -7.16 -7.45
N LEU A 107 -4.18 -6.86 -6.32
CA LEU A 107 -3.68 -5.94 -5.29
C LEU A 107 -3.40 -6.72 -4.00
N VAL A 108 -2.22 -6.56 -3.42
CA VAL A 108 -1.92 -7.04 -2.06
C VAL A 108 -1.46 -5.85 -1.21
N SER A 109 -2.18 -5.59 -0.12
CA SER A 109 -1.93 -4.45 0.76
C SER A 109 -1.65 -4.93 2.17
N PHE A 110 -0.47 -4.64 2.68
CA PHE A 110 -0.11 -4.87 4.08
C PHE A 110 -0.22 -3.56 4.87
N TYR A 111 -1.14 -3.52 5.83
CA TYR A 111 -1.35 -2.42 6.79
C TYR A 111 -1.32 -1.02 6.13
N GLY A 112 -1.99 -0.92 4.98
CA GLY A 112 -2.02 0.26 4.12
C GLY A 112 -2.91 1.38 4.63
N VAL A 113 -2.58 2.60 4.22
CA VAL A 113 -3.44 3.78 4.41
C VAL A 113 -4.40 3.89 3.23
N SER A 114 -5.70 3.98 3.50
CA SER A 114 -6.78 4.02 2.50
C SER A 114 -7.61 5.30 2.57
N ASP A 115 -7.61 5.97 3.71
CA ASP A 115 -8.42 7.14 4.06
C ASP A 115 -7.57 8.08 4.93
N LEU A 116 -6.78 8.94 4.27
CA LEU A 116 -5.86 9.88 4.91
C LEU A 116 -6.60 10.93 5.75
N ARG A 117 -7.81 11.32 5.32
CA ARG A 117 -8.60 12.35 5.99
C ARG A 117 -9.05 11.91 7.38
N ASN A 118 -9.44 10.63 7.52
CA ASN A 118 -9.96 10.13 8.80
C ASN A 118 -8.89 9.56 9.74
N MET A 119 -7.61 9.56 9.35
CA MET A 119 -6.51 9.01 10.16
C MET A 119 -6.48 9.57 11.59
N LYS A 120 -6.58 10.90 11.75
CA LYS A 120 -6.56 11.57 13.06
C LYS A 120 -7.66 11.04 14.00
N MET A 121 -8.89 10.91 13.50
CA MET A 121 -10.01 10.41 14.30
C MET A 121 -9.84 8.93 14.65
N GLU A 122 -9.37 8.11 13.70
CA GLU A 122 -9.15 6.69 13.92
C GLU A 122 -8.03 6.42 14.93
N HIS A 123 -6.97 7.23 14.89
CA HIS A 123 -5.89 7.20 15.89
C HIS A 123 -6.40 7.52 17.30
N MET A 124 -7.30 8.50 17.43
CA MET A 124 -7.92 8.85 18.71
C MET A 124 -8.82 7.70 19.21
N ALA A 125 -9.65 7.14 18.34
CA ALA A 125 -10.56 6.03 18.68
C ALA A 125 -9.81 4.77 19.13
N LYS A 126 -8.62 4.51 18.57
CA LYS A 126 -7.81 3.34 18.92
C LYS A 126 -7.13 3.43 20.30
N ASN A 127 -7.13 4.60 20.93
CA ASN A 127 -6.58 4.85 22.26
C ASN A 127 -5.12 4.33 22.45
N CYS A 128 -4.28 4.51 21.43
CA CYS A 128 -2.86 4.17 21.52
C CYS A 128 -2.11 5.22 22.35
N SER A 129 -1.59 4.81 23.51
CA SER A 129 -0.88 5.65 24.49
C SER A 129 0.42 6.30 23.96
N ASN A 130 0.97 5.80 22.85
CA ASN A 130 2.15 6.36 22.18
C ASN A 130 1.83 7.25 20.98
N ASN A 131 0.55 7.54 20.72
CA ASN A 131 0.21 8.68 19.87
C ASN A 131 0.50 9.96 20.66
N LYS A 132 1.79 10.33 20.69
CA LYS A 132 2.14 11.73 20.48
C LYS A 132 1.67 12.10 19.07
N ALA A 133 0.35 12.11 18.85
CA ALA A 133 -0.26 13.05 17.94
C ALA A 133 0.03 14.41 18.58
N THR A 134 1.29 14.84 18.50
CA THR A 134 1.58 16.24 18.72
C THR A 134 0.69 16.95 17.72
N PRO A 135 -0.11 17.94 18.14
CA PRO A 135 -0.71 18.91 17.24
C PRO A 135 0.40 19.79 16.66
N SER A 136 1.49 19.16 16.21
CA SER A 136 2.55 19.79 15.46
C SER A 136 2.02 19.93 14.05
N GLU A 137 2.21 21.11 13.51
CA GLU A 137 1.82 21.57 12.17
C GLU A 137 2.34 20.67 11.00
N ASN A 138 3.07 19.59 11.30
CA ASN A 138 3.68 18.64 10.36
C ASN A 138 3.27 17.17 10.62
N THR A 139 2.00 16.79 10.40
CA THR A 139 1.62 15.36 10.35
C THR A 139 2.20 14.69 9.10
N ARG A 140 2.25 13.35 9.05
CA ARG A 140 2.78 12.63 7.87
C ARG A 140 1.94 12.92 6.62
N GLU A 141 0.64 13.01 6.84
CA GLU A 141 -0.37 13.37 5.85
C GLU A 141 -0.15 14.82 5.39
N GLY A 142 0.09 15.76 6.31
CA GLY A 142 0.37 17.16 6.00
C GLY A 142 1.62 17.33 5.16
N VAL A 143 2.71 16.62 5.51
CA VAL A 143 3.95 16.61 4.71
C VAL A 143 3.73 15.98 3.34
N LEU A 144 2.95 14.88 3.26
CA LEU A 144 2.61 14.24 2.00
C LEU A 144 1.89 15.20 1.06
N VAL A 145 0.88 15.92 1.54
CA VAL A 145 0.07 16.81 0.69
C VAL A 145 0.61 18.23 0.58
N GLY A 146 1.56 18.63 1.42
CA GLY A 146 2.14 19.98 1.44
C GLY A 146 1.21 21.04 2.04
N GLU A 147 0.22 20.63 2.83
CA GLU A 147 -0.83 21.51 3.34
C GLU A 147 -0.89 21.48 4.87
N ALA A 148 -1.24 22.64 5.46
CA ALA A 148 -1.45 22.75 6.89
C ALA A 148 -2.65 21.91 7.34
N VAL A 149 -2.44 21.09 8.36
CA VAL A 149 -3.45 20.17 8.93
C VAL A 149 -4.72 20.95 9.30
N ASP A 150 -5.87 20.30 9.12
CA ASP A 150 -7.22 20.85 9.39
C ASP A 150 -7.63 22.05 8.49
N SER A 151 -6.80 22.47 7.53
CA SER A 151 -7.20 23.48 6.53
C SER A 151 -8.14 22.90 5.46
N ALA A 152 -8.90 23.78 4.78
CA ALA A 152 -9.73 23.36 3.65
C ALA A 152 -8.90 22.79 2.48
N ALA A 153 -7.68 23.30 2.28
CA ALA A 153 -6.75 22.78 1.28
C ALA A 153 -6.25 21.38 1.64
N PHE A 154 -5.88 21.16 2.90
CA PHE A 154 -5.53 19.84 3.42
C PHE A 154 -6.65 18.83 3.25
N ASN A 155 -7.90 19.19 3.56
CA ASN A 155 -9.04 18.29 3.39
C ASN A 155 -9.20 17.87 1.92
N ARG A 156 -9.16 18.83 0.98
CA ARG A 156 -9.24 18.52 -0.46
C ARG A 156 -8.08 17.66 -0.94
N ALA A 157 -6.86 17.96 -0.49
CA ALA A 157 -5.67 17.25 -0.94
C ALA A 157 -5.59 15.83 -0.36
N THR A 158 -6.01 15.64 0.90
CA THR A 158 -6.10 14.31 1.52
C THR A 158 -7.25 13.48 0.96
N ASP A 159 -8.39 14.08 0.61
CA ASP A 159 -9.45 13.41 -0.15
C ASP A 159 -8.90 12.92 -1.50
N ALA A 160 -8.21 13.77 -2.27
CA ALA A 160 -7.61 13.40 -3.55
C ALA A 160 -6.54 12.30 -3.41
N ALA A 161 -5.80 12.31 -2.30
CA ALA A 161 -4.77 11.33 -2.00
C ALA A 161 -5.33 10.04 -1.36
N SER A 162 -6.62 9.93 -1.02
CA SER A 162 -7.18 8.76 -0.34
C SER A 162 -7.70 7.72 -1.33
N PRO A 163 -7.10 6.51 -1.40
CA PRO A 163 -7.53 5.47 -2.33
C PRO A 163 -9.01 5.08 -2.21
N ILE A 164 -9.60 5.19 -1.01
CA ILE A 164 -11.00 4.83 -0.78
C ILE A 164 -11.98 5.65 -1.63
N HIS A 165 -11.62 6.87 -2.02
CA HIS A 165 -12.46 7.72 -2.87
C HIS A 165 -12.33 7.41 -4.36
N GLN A 166 -11.45 6.48 -4.72
CA GLN A 166 -11.19 6.06 -6.10
C GLN A 166 -11.71 4.64 -6.39
N VAL A 167 -12.49 4.06 -5.48
CA VAL A 167 -13.01 2.70 -5.62
C VAL A 167 -14.04 2.60 -6.74
N HIS A 168 -13.87 1.64 -7.66
CA HIS A 168 -14.81 1.35 -8.74
C HIS A 168 -14.79 -0.13 -9.15
N ALA A 169 -15.82 -0.58 -9.87
CA ALA A 169 -16.05 -1.99 -10.21
C ALA A 169 -15.00 -2.63 -11.16
N ASN A 170 -14.11 -1.83 -11.75
CA ASN A 170 -13.03 -2.31 -12.61
C ASN A 170 -11.70 -2.52 -11.85
N MET A 171 -11.65 -2.27 -10.54
CA MET A 171 -10.47 -2.56 -9.73
C MET A 171 -10.17 -4.08 -9.68
N PRO A 172 -8.90 -4.47 -9.51
CA PRO A 172 -8.54 -5.87 -9.34
C PRO A 172 -9.01 -6.46 -8.01
N PRO A 173 -9.11 -7.79 -7.92
CA PRO A 173 -9.21 -8.47 -6.63
C PRO A 173 -8.12 -8.01 -5.66
N ALA A 174 -8.47 -7.91 -4.38
CA ALA A 174 -7.57 -7.39 -3.35
C ALA A 174 -7.40 -8.33 -2.16
N LEU A 175 -6.16 -8.49 -1.67
CA LEU A 175 -5.85 -9.14 -0.41
C LEU A 175 -5.29 -8.09 0.56
N LEU A 176 -5.99 -7.86 1.66
CA LEU A 176 -5.74 -6.76 2.60
C LEU A 176 -5.38 -7.32 3.98
N PHE A 177 -4.11 -7.20 4.38
CA PHE A 177 -3.64 -7.61 5.71
C PHE A 177 -3.59 -6.42 6.67
N HIS A 178 -3.92 -6.65 7.94
CA HIS A 178 -3.71 -5.66 9.00
C HIS A 178 -3.52 -6.29 10.37
N GLY A 179 -2.83 -5.59 11.26
CA GLY A 179 -2.66 -5.99 12.66
C GLY A 179 -3.61 -5.20 13.56
N ASP A 180 -4.29 -5.87 14.48
CA ASP A 180 -5.26 -5.21 15.37
C ASP A 180 -4.60 -4.25 16.36
N ARG A 181 -3.30 -4.42 16.68
CA ARG A 181 -2.49 -3.55 17.54
C ARG A 181 -1.67 -2.50 16.78
N ASP A 182 -1.92 -2.32 15.49
CA ASP A 182 -1.25 -1.28 14.70
C ASP A 182 -1.64 0.14 15.16
N CYS A 183 -0.74 0.80 15.88
CA CYS A 183 -0.93 2.18 16.35
C CYS A 183 -0.50 3.26 15.35
N ALA A 184 0.22 2.89 14.28
CA ALA A 184 0.66 3.85 13.27
C ALA A 184 -0.41 4.01 12.18
N VAL A 185 -1.08 2.92 11.80
CA VAL A 185 -2.20 2.89 10.86
C VAL A 185 -3.30 2.03 11.48
N PRO A 186 -4.42 2.60 11.94
CA PRO A 186 -5.52 1.84 12.49
C PRO A 186 -6.05 0.79 11.49
N HIS A 187 -6.40 -0.41 11.98
CA HIS A 187 -6.87 -1.51 11.12
C HIS A 187 -8.19 -1.21 10.42
N THR A 188 -8.92 -0.20 10.90
CA THR A 188 -10.11 0.36 10.26
C THR A 188 -9.84 0.82 8.82
N GLN A 189 -8.61 1.19 8.48
CA GLN A 189 -8.21 1.58 7.12
C GLN A 189 -8.43 0.44 6.11
N SER A 190 -7.87 -0.75 6.39
CA SER A 190 -8.02 -1.91 5.52
C SER A 190 -9.45 -2.49 5.56
N LEU A 191 -10.12 -2.43 6.70
CA LEU A 191 -11.53 -2.83 6.81
C LEU A 191 -12.42 -1.95 5.93
N LYS A 192 -12.28 -0.62 6.00
CA LYS A 192 -13.02 0.33 5.17
C LYS A 192 -12.79 0.09 3.69
N MET A 193 -11.53 -0.13 3.28
CA MET A 193 -11.22 -0.45 1.89
C MET A 193 -11.84 -1.78 1.45
N HIS A 194 -11.79 -2.82 2.29
CA HIS A 194 -12.47 -4.10 2.01
C HIS A 194 -13.96 -3.90 1.77
N LEU A 195 -14.66 -3.19 2.66
CA LEU A 195 -16.08 -2.91 2.54
C LEU A 195 -16.41 -2.07 1.30
N ALA A 196 -15.59 -1.07 0.99
CA ALA A 196 -15.74 -0.26 -0.22
C ALA A 196 -15.63 -1.10 -1.49
N LEU A 197 -14.63 -1.98 -1.59
CA LEU A 197 -14.46 -2.90 -2.73
C LEU A 197 -15.65 -3.86 -2.87
N GLN A 198 -16.11 -4.43 -1.76
CA GLN A 198 -17.30 -5.31 -1.75
C GLN A 198 -18.56 -4.57 -2.23
N SER A 199 -18.73 -3.30 -1.85
CA SER A 199 -19.90 -2.49 -2.26
C SER A 199 -20.04 -2.29 -3.78
N VAL A 200 -18.93 -2.42 -4.53
CA VAL A 200 -18.89 -2.35 -5.99
C VAL A 200 -18.61 -3.70 -6.65
N ASN A 201 -18.81 -4.80 -5.91
CA ASN A 201 -18.61 -6.19 -6.35
C ASN A 201 -17.18 -6.54 -6.79
N VAL A 202 -16.16 -5.87 -6.24
CA VAL A 202 -14.77 -6.25 -6.42
C VAL A 202 -14.38 -7.29 -5.36
N PRO A 203 -13.95 -8.51 -5.76
CA PRO A 203 -13.54 -9.53 -4.80
C PRO A 203 -12.43 -9.02 -3.90
N SER A 204 -12.58 -9.20 -2.60
CA SER A 204 -11.53 -8.84 -1.65
C SER A 204 -11.52 -9.74 -0.43
N GLU A 205 -10.32 -10.04 0.05
CA GLU A 205 -10.07 -10.75 1.29
C GLU A 205 -9.48 -9.78 2.31
N TRP A 206 -10.05 -9.75 3.53
CA TRP A 206 -9.49 -9.01 4.65
C TRP A 206 -8.95 -9.97 5.71
N VAL A 207 -7.67 -9.81 6.05
CA VAL A 207 -6.95 -10.65 7.00
C VAL A 207 -6.50 -9.78 8.16
N LEU A 208 -7.26 -9.82 9.25
CA LEU A 208 -6.86 -9.23 10.52
C LEU A 208 -6.00 -10.22 11.30
N ILE A 209 -4.82 -9.79 11.73
CA ILE A 209 -3.89 -10.59 12.54
C ILE A 209 -3.89 -10.04 13.96
N GLU A 210 -4.37 -10.84 14.90
CA GLU A 210 -4.44 -10.48 16.32
C GLU A 210 -3.04 -10.32 16.93
N GLY A 211 -2.90 -9.34 17.81
CA GLY A 211 -1.67 -9.02 18.53
C GLY A 211 -0.61 -8.27 17.71
N LEU A 212 -0.80 -8.09 16.40
CA LEU A 212 0.24 -7.54 15.52
C LEU A 212 0.23 -6.01 15.46
N GLY A 213 1.41 -5.41 15.65
CA GLY A 213 1.65 -3.98 15.48
C GLY A 213 2.08 -3.60 14.06
N HIS A 214 2.28 -2.31 13.80
CA HIS A 214 2.76 -1.82 12.49
C HIS A 214 4.12 -2.43 12.12
N MET A 215 4.30 -2.82 10.86
CA MET A 215 5.57 -3.36 10.34
C MET A 215 6.09 -4.63 11.04
N ALA A 216 5.23 -5.33 11.76
CA ALA A 216 5.61 -6.56 12.45
C ALA A 216 6.10 -7.63 11.44
N PRO A 217 7.26 -8.27 11.65
CA PRO A 217 7.82 -9.20 10.69
C PRO A 217 6.92 -10.42 10.39
N GLU A 218 5.98 -10.73 11.29
CA GLU A 218 5.02 -11.82 11.18
C GLU A 218 4.02 -11.61 10.04
N PHE A 219 3.83 -10.39 9.53
CA PHE A 219 3.07 -10.18 8.29
C PHE A 219 3.65 -10.98 7.11
N HIS A 220 4.98 -11.15 7.09
CA HIS A 220 5.71 -11.88 6.06
C HIS A 220 6.24 -13.23 6.57
N ASN A 221 5.50 -13.91 7.46
CA ASN A 221 5.79 -15.29 7.84
C ASN A 221 5.40 -16.28 6.72
N ASP A 222 5.80 -17.55 6.86
CA ASP A 222 5.55 -18.56 5.83
C ASP A 222 4.07 -18.79 5.52
N ALA A 223 3.19 -18.72 6.52
CA ALA A 223 1.76 -18.93 6.34
C ALA A 223 1.12 -17.79 5.54
N ASN A 224 1.44 -16.53 5.89
CA ASN A 224 0.95 -15.35 5.21
C ASN A 224 1.53 -15.22 3.79
N ASN A 225 2.82 -15.54 3.62
CA ASN A 225 3.44 -15.57 2.30
C ASN A 225 2.81 -16.64 1.39
N ARG A 226 2.50 -17.83 1.93
CA ARG A 226 1.74 -18.86 1.17
C ARG A 226 0.36 -18.36 0.78
N ARG A 227 -0.33 -17.62 1.65
CA ARG A 227 -1.62 -17.01 1.31
C ARG A 227 -1.50 -16.03 0.16
N VAL A 228 -0.50 -15.15 0.18
CA VAL A 228 -0.21 -14.23 -0.93
C VAL A 228 0.06 -15.01 -2.22
N LEU A 229 0.89 -16.05 -2.17
CA LEU A 229 1.20 -16.86 -3.35
C LEU A 229 -0.05 -17.54 -3.94
N ASN A 230 -0.91 -18.09 -3.10
CA ASN A 230 -2.15 -18.73 -3.55
C ASN A 230 -3.10 -17.71 -4.18
N PHE A 231 -3.25 -16.54 -3.55
CA PHE A 231 -4.03 -15.43 -4.09
C PHE A 231 -3.50 -14.97 -5.46
N LEU A 232 -2.19 -14.79 -5.59
CA LEU A 232 -1.57 -14.42 -6.86
C LEU A 232 -1.74 -15.51 -7.94
N LYS A 233 -1.58 -16.79 -7.58
CA LYS A 233 -1.80 -17.93 -8.51
C LYS A 233 -3.23 -17.97 -9.04
N GLN A 234 -4.20 -17.54 -8.23
CA GLN A 234 -5.62 -17.51 -8.61
C GLN A 234 -5.96 -16.32 -9.54
N HIS A 235 -5.30 -15.18 -9.37
CA HIS A 235 -5.73 -13.92 -9.99
C HIS A 235 -4.80 -13.38 -11.09
N LEU A 236 -3.55 -13.86 -11.16
CA LEU A 236 -2.63 -13.59 -12.26
C LEU A 236 -2.78 -14.65 -13.34
#